data_AF-A0A422QR65-F1
#
_entry.id   AF-A0A422QR65-F1
#
_cell.length_a   1.000
_cell.length_b   1.000
_cell.length_c   1.000
_cell.angle_alpha   90.00
_cell.angle_beta   90.00
_cell.angle_gamma   90.00
#
_symmetry.space_group_name_H-M   'P 1'
#
loop_
_entity.id
_entity.type
_entity.pdbx_description
1 polymer ?
#
loop_
_entity_poly.entity_id
_entity_poly.type
_entity_poly.pdbx_seq_one_letter_code
_entity_poly.pdbx_strand_id
1 'polypeptide(L)'
;IRRSAASLPPSSLLAVTLGPDDDADAVYFTPLGWVDGAITPRVTAIGLAPAEGKENEFRPSAVMLTLAGVATTCDPTLGDDDDGDSRRCPE
;
A
#
# COMPACT_ATOMS: atom_id res chain seq x y z
N ILE A 1 16.48 13.67 2.38
CA ILE A 1 15.34 14.16 3.19
C ILE A 1 14.99 13.07 4.21
N ARG A 2 15.19 13.29 5.52
CA ARG A 2 14.67 12.37 6.55
C ARG A 2 13.23 12.75 6.81
N ARG A 3 12.28 11.88 6.44
CA ARG A 3 10.89 11.99 6.89
C ARG A 3 10.82 11.32 8.26
N SER A 4 10.55 12.11 9.31
CA SER A 4 10.44 11.57 10.67
C SER A 4 9.13 10.83 10.82
N ALA A 5 9.15 9.66 11.48
CA ALA A 5 7.92 8.98 11.86
C ALA A 5 7.02 9.86 12.74
N ALA A 6 7.60 10.79 13.51
CA ALA A 6 6.86 11.74 14.33
C ALA A 6 6.03 12.76 13.52
N SER A 7 6.29 12.89 12.22
CA SER A 7 5.50 13.73 11.32
C SER A 7 4.40 12.97 10.58
N LEU A 8 4.25 11.66 10.84
CA LEU A 8 3.15 10.88 10.28
C LEU A 8 1.84 11.23 10.98
N PRO A 9 0.70 11.18 10.26
CA PRO A 9 -0.60 11.33 10.88
C PRO A 9 -0.77 10.33 12.04
N PRO A 10 -1.37 10.74 13.17
CA PRO A 10 -1.70 9.80 14.24
C PRO A 10 -2.74 8.79 13.76
N SER A 11 -2.79 7.63 14.42
CA SER A 11 -3.77 6.58 14.15
C SER A 11 -5.23 7.02 14.36
N SER A 12 -5.45 8.10 15.11
CA SER A 12 -6.78 8.72 15.26
C SER A 12 -7.27 9.44 14.00
N LEU A 13 -6.38 9.68 13.02
CA LEU A 13 -6.72 10.28 11.74
C LEU A 13 -6.65 9.24 10.63
N LEU A 14 -5.59 8.43 10.60
CA LEU A 14 -5.26 7.51 9.51
C LEU A 14 -5.16 6.06 9.98
N ALA A 15 -5.89 5.16 9.31
CA ALA A 15 -5.74 3.73 9.43
C ALA A 15 -4.75 3.21 8.39
N VAL A 16 -3.87 2.30 8.81
CA VAL A 16 -2.89 1.64 7.94
C VAL A 16 -3.17 0.15 7.96
N THR A 17 -3.27 -0.45 6.77
CA THR A 17 -3.39 -1.91 6.61
C THR A 17 -2.22 -2.43 5.79
N LEU A 18 -1.75 -3.64 6.13
CA LEU A 18 -0.79 -4.38 5.32
C LEU A 18 -1.56 -5.47 4.59
N GLY A 19 -1.24 -5.70 3.33
CA GLY A 19 -1.88 -6.73 2.53
C GLY A 19 -0.90 -7.42 1.58
N PRO A 20 -1.33 -8.52 0.95
CA PRO A 20 -2.69 -9.09 1.02
C PRO A 20 -2.94 -9.93 2.28
N ASP A 21 -1.89 -10.37 2.96
CA ASP A 21 -2.00 -11.23 4.14
C ASP A 21 -1.94 -10.39 5.42
N ASP A 22 -2.96 -10.48 6.29
CA ASP A 22 -3.05 -9.70 7.54
C ASP A 22 -1.88 -9.96 8.53
N ASP A 23 -1.22 -11.12 8.40
CA ASP A 23 -0.09 -11.54 9.24
C ASP A 23 1.29 -11.19 8.64
N ALA A 24 1.33 -10.56 7.46
CA ALA A 24 2.59 -10.18 6.83
C ALA A 24 3.15 -8.85 7.36
N ASP A 25 4.46 -8.82 7.67
CA ASP A 25 5.18 -7.61 8.09
C ASP A 25 6.45 -7.33 7.26
N ALA A 26 6.76 -8.21 6.30
CA ALA A 26 8.01 -8.17 5.54
C ALA A 26 7.80 -8.41 4.04
N VAL A 27 8.77 -7.94 3.26
CA VAL A 27 8.94 -8.23 1.83
C VAL A 27 10.24 -8.96 1.64
N TYR A 28 10.22 -10.03 0.84
CA TYR A 28 11.39 -10.82 0.52
C TYR A 28 11.83 -10.54 -0.92
N PHE A 29 13.14 -10.54 -1.13
CA PHE A 29 13.74 -10.32 -2.45
C PHE A 29 14.62 -11.51 -2.83
N THR A 30 14.53 -11.91 -4.09
CA THR A 30 15.46 -12.84 -4.71
C THR A 30 16.86 -12.23 -4.77
N PRO A 31 17.93 -13.04 -4.93
CA PRO A 31 19.29 -12.53 -5.16
C PRO A 31 19.42 -11.62 -6.39
N LEU A 32 18.46 -11.69 -7.32
CA LEU A 32 18.41 -10.86 -8.52
C LEU A 32 17.70 -9.51 -8.29
N GLY A 33 17.17 -9.27 -7.08
CA GLY A 33 16.50 -8.02 -6.71
C GLY A 33 15.00 -7.95 -7.00
N TRP A 34 14.41 -9.02 -7.55
CA TRP A 34 12.95 -9.13 -7.71
C TRP A 34 12.29 -9.51 -6.39
N VAL A 35 11.05 -9.06 -6.18
CA VAL A 35 10.22 -9.56 -5.08
C VAL A 35 10.05 -11.08 -5.23
N ASP A 36 10.30 -11.81 -4.14
CA ASP A 36 10.16 -13.27 -4.11
C ASP A 36 8.72 -13.67 -3.79
N GLY A 37 7.97 -14.01 -4.83
CA GLY A 37 6.57 -14.46 -4.72
C GLY A 37 6.40 -15.88 -4.15
N ALA A 38 7.48 -16.65 -4.00
CA ALA A 38 7.42 -18.01 -3.46
C ALA A 38 7.34 -18.04 -1.93
N ILE A 39 7.65 -16.93 -1.26
CA ILE A 39 7.60 -16.80 0.19
C ILE A 39 6.28 -16.13 0.58
N THR A 40 5.53 -16.77 1.49
CA THR A 40 4.29 -16.28 2.09
C THR A 40 4.29 -16.57 3.60
N PRO A 41 3.63 -15.74 4.43
CA PRO A 41 2.95 -14.48 4.07
C PRO A 41 3.93 -13.35 3.74
N ARG A 42 3.54 -12.38 2.91
CA ARG A 42 4.37 -11.21 2.54
C ARG A 42 3.56 -9.94 2.31
N VAL A 43 4.18 -8.79 2.53
CA VAL A 43 3.56 -7.49 2.24
C VAL A 43 3.79 -7.15 0.76
N THR A 44 2.72 -6.89 0.02
CA THR A 44 2.81 -6.29 -1.33
C THR A 44 1.96 -5.03 -1.48
N ALA A 45 1.16 -4.70 -0.46
CA ALA A 45 0.37 -3.47 -0.42
C ALA A 45 0.35 -2.87 0.99
N ILE A 46 0.36 -1.54 1.04
CA ILE A 46 0.09 -0.75 2.23
C ILE A 46 -1.13 0.12 1.93
N GLY A 47 -2.26 -0.18 2.57
CA GLY A 47 -3.48 0.62 2.48
C GLY A 47 -3.44 1.79 3.46
N LEU A 48 -3.83 2.98 3.00
CA LEU A 48 -3.93 4.20 3.77
C LEU A 48 -5.37 4.71 3.65
N ALA A 49 -6.17 4.49 4.69
CA ALA A 49 -7.58 4.86 4.73
C ALA A 49 -7.87 5.82 5.87
N PRO A 50 -8.89 6.69 5.75
CA PRO A 50 -9.38 7.45 6.88
C PRO A 50 -9.71 6.56 8.07
N ALA A 51 -9.34 7.02 9.27
CA ALA A 51 -9.88 6.43 10.49
C ALA A 51 -11.41 6.62 10.53
N GLU A 52 -12.08 5.81 11.33
CA GLU A 52 -13.53 5.89 11.52
C GLU A 52 -13.96 7.31 11.93
N GLY A 53 -14.95 7.87 11.23
CA GLY A 53 -15.44 9.25 11.42
C GLY A 53 -14.56 10.34 10.78
N LYS A 54 -13.56 9.96 9.98
CA LYS A 54 -12.63 10.88 9.27
C LYS A 54 -12.73 10.78 7.76
N GLU A 55 -13.77 10.14 7.23
CA GLU A 55 -13.93 9.78 5.82
C GLU A 55 -13.86 10.98 4.87
N ASN A 56 -14.21 12.18 5.35
CA ASN A 56 -14.19 13.42 4.58
C ASN A 56 -12.88 14.22 4.71
N GLU A 57 -11.94 13.81 5.57
CA GLU A 57 -10.71 14.57 5.81
C GLU A 57 -9.63 14.30 4.76
N PHE A 58 -9.63 13.11 4.14
CA PHE A 58 -8.70 12.77 3.07
C PHE A 58 -9.17 11.57 2.24
N ARG A 59 -8.66 11.48 1.01
CA ARG A 59 -8.97 10.38 0.10
C ARG A 59 -8.14 9.14 0.46
N PRO A 60 -8.72 7.93 0.40
CA PRO A 60 -7.95 6.70 0.49
C PRO A 60 -6.83 6.65 -0.56
N SER A 61 -5.72 6.03 -0.20
CA SER A 61 -4.61 5.78 -1.11
C SER A 61 -3.93 4.47 -0.73
N ALA A 62 -3.23 3.84 -1.66
CA ALA A 62 -2.44 2.67 -1.40
C ALA A 62 -1.03 2.83 -1.96
N VAL A 63 -0.08 2.14 -1.36
CA VAL A 63 1.26 1.93 -1.92
C VAL A 63 1.38 0.46 -2.25
N MET A 64 1.56 0.14 -3.53
CA MET A 64 1.78 -1.23 -3.98
C MET A 64 3.23 -1.45 -4.37
N LEU A 65 3.71 -2.66 -4.14
CA LEU A 65 5.03 -3.08 -4.56
C LEU A 65 4.90 -3.97 -5.80
N THR A 66 5.45 -3.52 -6.91
CA THR A 66 5.54 -4.32 -8.13
C THR A 66 6.58 -5.44 -7.96
N LEU A 67 6.52 -6.48 -8.81
CA LEU A 67 7.53 -7.56 -8.81
C LEU A 67 8.97 -7.04 -8.97
N ALA A 68 9.15 -5.93 -9.66
CA ALA A 68 10.45 -5.26 -9.82
C ALA A 68 10.95 -4.55 -8.55
N GLY A 69 10.22 -4.64 -7.44
CA GLY A 69 10.57 -3.95 -6.19
C GLY A 69 10.31 -2.44 -6.24
N VAL A 70 9.49 -1.97 -7.19
CA VAL A 70 9.12 -0.56 -7.32
C VAL A 70 7.85 -0.30 -6.50
N ALA A 71 7.93 0.64 -5.56
CA ALA A 71 6.78 1.13 -4.81
C ALA A 71 6.03 2.20 -5.62
N THR A 72 4.74 1.99 -5.85
CA THR A 72 3.87 2.90 -6.60
C THR A 72 2.67 3.29 -5.77
N THR A 73 2.34 4.57 -5.76
CA THR A 73 1.11 5.07 -5.14
C THR A 73 -0.05 4.91 -6.11
N CYS A 74 -1.20 4.45 -5.62
CA CYS A 74 -2.42 4.28 -6.39
C CYS A 74 -3.67 4.63 -5.57
N ASP A 75 -4.81 4.70 -6.26
CA ASP A 75 -6.13 4.88 -5.70
C ASP A 75 -6.81 3.51 -5.54
N PRO A 76 -6.97 2.99 -4.31
CA PRO A 76 -7.52 1.66 -4.05
C PRO A 76 -9.04 1.60 -4.20
N THR A 77 -9.69 2.74 -4.50
CA THR A 77 -11.14 2.80 -4.71
C THR A 77 -11.54 2.59 -6.17
N LEU A 78 -10.58 2.63 -7.09
CA LEU A 78 -10.79 2.40 -8.51
C LEU A 78 -10.81 0.89 -8.80
N GLY A 79 -11.84 0.43 -9.48
CA GLY A 79 -12.07 -0.98 -9.80
C GLY A 79 -11.81 -1.30 -11.27
N ASP A 80 -12.26 -2.48 -11.69
CA ASP A 80 -12.15 -2.93 -13.09
C ASP A 80 -12.96 -2.06 -14.07
N ASP A 81 -14.06 -1.46 -13.60
CA ASP A 81 -14.89 -0.56 -14.40
C ASP A 81 -14.20 0.79 -14.72
N ASP A 82 -13.07 1.09 -14.06
CA ASP A 82 -12.27 2.30 -14.26
C ASP A 82 -11.08 2.07 -15.21
N ASP A 83 -11.21 1.12 -16.14
CA ASP A 83 -10.16 0.74 -17.08
C ASP A 83 -9.69 1.95 -17.92
N GLY A 84 -8.40 2.27 -17.80
CA GLY A 84 -7.77 3.46 -18.38
C GLY A 84 -7.48 4.61 -17.42
N ASP A 85 -7.96 4.60 -16.17
CA ASP A 85 -7.47 5.55 -15.16
C ASP A 85 -6.07 5.13 -14.68
N SER A 86 -5.07 5.95 -15.04
CA SER A 86 -3.67 5.76 -14.65
C SER A 86 -3.40 5.73 -13.14
N ARG A 87 -4.37 6.13 -12.31
CA ARG A 87 -4.27 6.08 -10.84
C ARG A 87 -4.66 4.73 -10.26
N ARG A 88 -5.24 3.81 -11.06
CA ARG A 88 -5.64 2.47 -10.61
C ARG A 88 -4.45 1.72 -10.04
N CYS A 89 -4.73 0.89 -9.05
CA CYS A 89 -3.72 0.04 -8.45
C CYS A 89 -3.22 -1.02 -9.44
N PRO A 90 -1.90 -1.27 -9.52
CA PRO A 90 -1.36 -2.33 -10.36
C PRO A 90 -1.85 -3.70 -9.92
N GLU A 91 -2.23 -4.54 -10.88
CA GLU A 91 -2.52 -5.98 -10.68
C GLU A 91 -1.23 -6.82 -10.73
#